data_AF-N8VJS1-F1
#
_entry.id   AF-N8VJS1-F1
#
_cell.length_a   1.000
_cell.length_b   1.000
_cell.length_c   1.000
_cell.angle_alpha   90.00
_cell.angle_beta   90.00
_cell.angle_gamma   90.00
#
_symmetry.space_group_name_H-M   'P 1'
#
loop_
_entity.id
_entity.type
_entity.pdbx_description
1 polymer ?
#
loop_
_entity_poly.entity_id
_entity_poly.type
_entity_poly.pdbx_seq_one_letter_code
_entity_poly.pdbx_strand_id
1 'polypeptide(L)'
;MDYNKHLFDLKQKQKDAKKKQHQVQVKEIKLRPATDVGDYQIKLRAILRFLEEGNKVKITLRFRGREMAHQQLGMAQLQKIEADVADFGVVEQAPKMEGRQMGMLIGPKKKK
;
A
#
# COMPACT_ATOMS: atom_id res chain seq x y z
N MET A 1 -21.20 -36.94 -25.87
CA MET A 1 -20.43 -35.97 -25.07
C MET A 1 -21.25 -34.71 -24.95
N ASP A 2 -21.90 -34.50 -23.80
CA ASP A 2 -22.79 -33.36 -23.60
C ASP A 2 -21.97 -32.07 -23.45
N TYR A 3 -21.93 -31.28 -24.52
CA TYR A 3 -21.28 -29.98 -24.59
C TYR A 3 -21.68 -29.06 -23.43
N ASN A 4 -22.95 -29.14 -23.01
CA ASN A 4 -23.49 -28.38 -21.90
C ASN A 4 -22.89 -28.77 -20.54
N LYS A 5 -22.58 -30.06 -20.33
CA LYS A 5 -21.94 -30.55 -19.10
C LYS A 5 -20.47 -30.10 -19.00
N HIS A 6 -19.77 -30.08 -20.14
CA HIS A 6 -18.39 -29.59 -20.23
C HIS A 6 -18.29 -28.07 -19.98
N LEU A 7 -19.23 -27.27 -20.51
CA LEU A 7 -19.31 -25.84 -20.23
C LEU A 7 -19.55 -25.53 -18.75
N PHE A 8 -20.35 -26.36 -18.06
CA PHE A 8 -20.57 -26.22 -16.63
C PHE A 8 -19.28 -26.49 -15.82
N ASP A 9 -18.55 -27.56 -16.15
CA ASP A 9 -17.30 -27.92 -15.48
C ASP A 9 -16.20 -26.86 -15.68
N LEU A 10 -16.10 -26.32 -16.91
CA LEU A 10 -15.20 -25.19 -17.21
C LEU A 10 -15.54 -23.94 -16.41
N LYS A 11 -16.83 -23.57 -16.32
CA LYS A 11 -17.26 -22.42 -15.50
C LYS A 11 -16.98 -22.64 -14.02
N GLN A 12 -17.17 -23.85 -13.51
CA GLN A 12 -16.87 -24.20 -12.13
C GLN A 12 -15.37 -24.08 -11.85
N LYS A 13 -14.53 -24.70 -12.69
CA LYS A 13 -13.05 -24.57 -12.62
C LYS A 13 -12.58 -23.11 -12.68
N GLN A 14 -13.16 -22.29 -13.56
CA GLN A 14 -12.82 -20.87 -13.64
C GLN A 14 -13.22 -20.10 -12.37
N LYS A 15 -14.36 -20.41 -11.75
CA LYS A 15 -14.78 -19.81 -10.48
C LYS A 15 -13.85 -20.22 -9.34
N ASP A 16 -13.49 -21.50 -9.26
CA ASP A 16 -12.58 -22.01 -8.24
C ASP A 16 -11.17 -21.45 -8.42
N ALA A 17 -10.69 -21.29 -9.66
CA ALA A 17 -9.42 -20.61 -9.95
C ALA A 17 -9.46 -19.13 -9.52
N LYS A 18 -10.54 -18.40 -9.83
CA LYS A 18 -10.71 -17.01 -9.40
C LYS A 18 -10.76 -16.85 -7.88
N LYS A 19 -11.40 -17.78 -7.16
CA LYS A 19 -11.44 -17.76 -5.68
C LYS A 19 -10.09 -18.04 -5.04
N LYS A 20 -9.27 -18.90 -5.66
CA LYS A 20 -7.93 -19.26 -5.16
C LYS A 20 -6.86 -18.22 -5.48
N GLN A 21 -7.15 -17.25 -6.35
CA GLN A 21 -6.22 -16.18 -6.67
C GLN A 21 -6.05 -15.26 -5.46
N HIS A 22 -4.83 -15.14 -4.95
CA HIS A 22 -4.50 -14.17 -3.90
C HIS A 22 -4.68 -12.75 -4.43
N GLN A 23 -5.71 -12.05 -3.95
CA GLN A 23 -6.01 -10.69 -4.41
C GLN A 23 -5.17 -9.70 -3.62
N VAL A 24 -4.12 -9.19 -4.26
CA VAL A 24 -3.30 -8.10 -3.71
C VAL A 24 -4.16 -6.83 -3.66
N GLN A 25 -4.51 -6.38 -2.46
CA GLN A 25 -5.27 -5.15 -2.27
C GLN A 25 -4.32 -3.97 -2.04
N VAL A 26 -4.75 -2.78 -2.43
CA VAL A 26 -4.08 -1.52 -2.09
C VAL A 26 -4.73 -0.97 -0.83
N LYS A 27 -4.00 -0.99 0.29
CA LYS A 27 -4.40 -0.36 1.55
C LYS A 27 -3.90 1.08 1.58
N GLU A 28 -4.77 2.02 1.91
CA GLU A 28 -4.39 3.43 2.00
C GLU A 28 -4.17 3.83 3.46
N ILE A 29 -3.04 4.48 3.75
CA ILE A 29 -2.70 5.02 5.08
C ILE A 29 -2.51 6.53 4.97
N LYS A 30 -3.28 7.27 5.77
CA LYS A 30 -3.26 8.74 5.75
C LYS A 30 -2.44 9.29 6.92
N LEU A 31 -1.48 10.12 6.59
CA LEU A 31 -0.59 10.80 7.53
C LEU A 31 -0.82 12.32 7.49
N ARG A 32 -0.49 12.97 8.60
CA ARG A 32 -0.43 14.43 8.70
C ARG A 32 1.04 14.83 8.90
N PRO A 33 1.49 15.99 8.40
CA PRO A 33 2.87 16.43 8.62
C PRO A 33 3.18 16.66 10.11
N ALA A 34 2.21 17.10 10.91
CA ALA A 34 2.31 17.22 12.37
C ALA A 34 1.86 15.92 13.08
N THR A 35 2.44 14.77 12.70
CA THR A 35 2.15 13.49 13.37
C THR A 35 2.99 13.35 14.64
N ASP A 36 2.34 12.97 15.75
CA ASP A 36 3.01 12.66 17.01
C ASP A 36 3.77 11.32 16.93
N VAL A 37 4.83 11.16 17.74
CA VAL A 37 5.67 9.95 17.73
C VAL A 37 4.85 8.67 18.00
N GLY A 38 3.84 8.74 18.87
CA GLY A 38 2.99 7.59 19.17
C GLY A 38 2.12 7.17 17.96
N ASP A 39 1.50 8.13 17.28
CA ASP A 39 0.67 7.87 16.09
C ASP A 39 1.51 7.37 14.92
N TYR A 40 2.74 7.87 14.77
CA TYR A 40 3.69 7.39 13.79
C TYR A 40 3.99 5.90 13.96
N GLN A 41 4.30 5.47 15.19
CA GLN A 41 4.66 4.08 15.46
C GLN A 41 3.49 3.11 15.26
N ILE A 42 2.26 3.52 15.59
CA ILE A 42 1.05 2.73 15.32
C ILE A 42 0.88 2.54 13.81
N LYS A 43 1.06 3.59 13.01
CA LYS A 43 0.95 3.52 11.55
C LYS A 43 2.06 2.70 10.93
N LEU A 44 3.29 2.80 11.43
CA LEU A 44 4.42 1.97 10.98
C LEU A 44 4.12 0.49 11.19
N ARG A 45 3.62 0.09 12.36
CA ARG A 45 3.19 -1.29 12.63
C ARG A 45 2.07 -1.74 11.68
N ALA A 46 1.11 -0.87 11.38
CA ALA A 46 0.06 -1.17 10.42
C ALA A 46 0.60 -1.36 8.99
N ILE A 47 1.55 -0.53 8.55
CA ILE A 47 2.23 -0.66 7.25
C ILE A 47 2.93 -2.02 7.16
N LEU A 48 3.73 -2.36 8.17
CA LEU A 48 4.45 -3.64 8.23
C LEU A 48 3.48 -4.82 8.12
N ARG A 49 2.40 -4.81 8.90
CA ARG A 49 1.38 -5.87 8.85
C ARG A 49 0.78 -6.03 7.46
N PHE A 50 0.46 -4.93 6.77
CA PHE A 50 -0.10 -5.01 5.43
C PHE A 50 0.90 -5.52 4.39
N LEU A 51 2.19 -5.19 4.54
CA LEU A 51 3.24 -5.72 3.66
C LEU A 51 3.50 -7.21 3.92
N GLU A 52 3.44 -7.66 5.18
CA GLU A 52 3.53 -9.08 5.53
C GLU A 52 2.37 -9.91 4.97
N GLU A 53 1.16 -9.34 4.94
CA GLU A 53 -0.03 -9.95 4.30
C GLU A 53 0.09 -10.00 2.76
N GLY A 54 1.11 -9.35 2.17
CA GLY A 54 1.30 -9.26 0.73
C GLY A 54 0.41 -8.22 0.05
N ASN A 55 -0.12 -7.26 0.81
CA ASN A 55 -0.87 -6.12 0.28
C ASN A 55 0.07 -4.96 -0.09
N LYS A 56 -0.35 -4.16 -1.07
CA LYS A 56 0.33 -2.90 -1.40
C LYS A 56 -0.18 -1.81 -0.46
N VAL A 57 0.69 -0.88 -0.09
CA VAL A 57 0.34 0.22 0.81
C VAL A 57 0.57 1.55 0.11
N LYS A 58 -0.51 2.32 -0.08
CA LYS A 58 -0.45 3.72 -0.52
C LYS A 58 -0.42 4.61 0.71
N ILE A 59 0.70 5.30 0.94
CA ILE A 59 0.86 6.25 2.01
C ILE A 59 0.57 7.64 1.47
N THR A 60 -0.41 8.33 2.05
CA THR A 60 -0.83 9.66 1.62
C THR A 60 -0.66 10.66 2.77
N LEU A 61 0.23 11.65 2.61
CA LEU A 61 0.28 12.83 3.46
C LEU A 61 -0.67 13.89 2.91
N ARG A 62 -1.52 14.45 3.78
CA ARG A 62 -2.39 15.58 3.43
C ARG A 62 -1.83 16.86 4.03
N PHE A 63 -1.63 17.88 3.21
CA PHE A 63 -1.24 19.21 3.64
C PHE A 63 -2.46 20.13 3.76
N ARG A 64 -2.56 20.90 4.84
CA ARG A 64 -3.55 21.98 4.99
C ARG A 64 -2.92 23.31 4.59
N GLY A 65 -3.31 23.85 3.43
CA GLY A 65 -3.09 25.25 3.01
C GLY A 65 -1.70 25.84 3.28
N ARG A 66 -1.50 26.39 4.49
CA ARG A 66 -0.23 26.98 4.95
C ARG A 66 0.91 25.96 5.12
N GLU A 67 0.58 24.68 5.23
CA GLU A 67 1.55 23.58 5.35
C GLU A 67 2.20 23.18 4.02
N MET A 68 1.81 23.79 2.89
CA MET A 68 2.50 23.60 1.60
C MET A 68 3.98 24.01 1.66
N ALA A 69 4.36 24.89 2.60
CA ALA A 69 5.76 25.23 2.84
C ALA A 69 6.54 24.09 3.54
N HIS A 70 5.86 23.20 4.26
CA HIS A 70 6.46 22.07 4.97
C HIS A 70 6.57 20.80 4.12
N GLN A 71 6.71 20.95 2.79
CA GLN A 71 7.01 19.83 1.88
C GLN A 71 8.27 19.08 2.31
N GLN A 72 9.30 19.78 2.79
CA GLN A 72 10.53 19.17 3.28
C GLN A 72 10.30 18.27 4.50
N LEU A 73 9.42 18.67 5.42
CA LEU A 73 9.07 17.83 6.58
C LEU A 73 8.31 16.57 6.16
N GLY A 74 7.37 16.71 5.22
CA GLY A 74 6.64 15.56 4.68
C GLY A 74 7.55 14.60 3.92
N MET A 75 8.49 15.13 3.13
CA MET A 75 9.47 14.33 2.39
C MET A 75 10.44 13.61 3.33
N ALA A 76 10.95 14.28 4.35
CA ALA A 76 11.79 13.67 5.37
C ALA A 76 11.06 12.57 6.15
N GLN A 77 9.77 12.76 6.44
CA GLN A 77 8.96 11.73 7.10
C GLN A 77 8.74 10.51 6.21
N LEU A 78 8.47 10.71 4.91
CA LEU A 78 8.33 9.61 3.96
C LEU A 78 9.66 8.86 3.76
N GLN A 79 10.78 9.56 3.69
CA GLN A 79 12.11 8.94 3.63
C GLN A 79 12.43 8.11 4.88
N LYS A 80 12.03 8.57 6.07
CA LYS A 80 12.15 7.76 7.29
C LYS A 80 11.34 6.48 7.21
N ILE A 81 10.06 6.58 6.80
CA ILE A 81 9.20 5.41 6.63
C ILE A 81 9.79 4.46 5.57
N GLU A 82 10.31 4.99 4.47
CA GLU A 82 10.96 4.20 3.43
C GLU A 82 12.14 3.41 3.99
N ALA A 83 13.00 4.04 4.79
CA ALA A 83 14.13 3.37 5.43
C ALA A 83 13.68 2.28 6.41
N ASP A 84 12.69 2.56 7.27
CA ASP A 84 12.17 1.60 8.24
C ASP A 84 11.45 0.41 7.59
N VAL A 85 10.91 0.61 6.39
CA VAL A 85 10.12 -0.40 5.65
C VAL A 85 10.95 -1.13 4.60
N ALA A 86 12.18 -0.70 4.32
CA ALA A 86 13.07 -1.28 3.29
C ALA A 86 13.34 -2.78 3.45
N ASP A 87 13.26 -3.30 4.67
CA ASP A 87 13.39 -4.73 4.95
C ASP A 87 12.19 -5.55 4.46
N PHE A 88 10.97 -5.00 4.54
CA PHE A 88 9.71 -5.71 4.28
C PHE A 88 9.06 -5.34 2.94
N GLY A 89 9.38 -4.18 2.39
CA GLY A 89 8.75 -3.62 1.20
C GLY A 89 9.75 -3.11 0.16
N VAL A 90 9.25 -2.91 -1.05
CA VAL A 90 9.95 -2.24 -2.15
C VAL A 90 9.13 -1.04 -2.56
N VAL A 91 9.79 0.10 -2.75
CA VAL A 91 9.13 1.31 -3.26
C VAL A 91 8.79 1.12 -4.73
N GLU A 92 7.50 1.05 -5.04
CA GLU A 92 7.04 1.01 -6.43
C GLU A 92 6.88 2.43 -6.99
N GLN A 93 6.47 3.38 -6.14
CA GLN A 93 6.31 4.77 -6.51
C GLN A 93 6.92 5.67 -5.44
N ALA A 94 7.96 6.40 -5.84
CA ALA A 94 8.63 7.41 -5.04
C ALA A 94 7.65 8.51 -4.59
N PRO A 95 7.93 9.21 -3.47
CA PRO A 95 7.06 10.26 -2.95
C PRO A 95 6.83 11.37 -3.99
N LYS A 96 5.59 11.51 -4.44
CA LYS A 96 5.19 12.53 -5.42
C LYS A 96 4.09 13.42 -4.87
N MET A 97 4.17 14.71 -5.18
CA MET A 97 3.12 15.68 -4.91
C MET A 97 1.97 15.52 -5.91
N GLU A 98 0.80 15.16 -5.41
CA GLU A 98 -0.49 15.18 -6.11
C GLU A 98 -1.34 16.34 -5.54
N GLY A 99 -1.04 17.57 -6.00
CA GLY A 99 -1.74 18.78 -5.57
C GLY A 99 -1.49 19.14 -4.10
N ARG A 100 -2.49 18.92 -3.23
CA ARG A 100 -2.41 19.20 -1.78
C ARG A 100 -2.04 17.97 -0.95
N GLN A 101 -1.67 16.88 -1.61
CA GLN A 101 -1.28 15.62 -0.98
C GLN A 101 0.06 15.16 -1.53
N MET A 102 0.85 14.49 -0.71
CA MET A 102 2.05 13.77 -1.16
C MET A 102 1.80 12.28 -0.95
N GLY A 103 1.93 11.51 -2.00
CA GLY A 103 1.67 10.07 -2.00
C GLY A 103 2.92 9.27 -2.28
N MET A 104 3.04 8.10 -1.66
CA MET A 104 4.05 7.08 -1.94
C MET A 104 3.36 5.71 -2.02
N LEU A 105 3.82 4.83 -2.91
CA LEU A 105 3.33 3.46 -3.01
C LEU A 105 4.44 2.48 -2.68
N ILE A 106 4.18 1.62 -1.71
CA ILE A 106 5.08 0.55 -1.28
C ILE A 106 4.43 -0.79 -1.60
N GLY A 107 5.15 -1.62 -2.35
CA GLY A 107 4.78 -3.01 -2.59
C GLY A 107 5.46 -3.94 -1.58
N PRO A 108 4.86 -5.10 -1.28
CA PRO A 108 5.50 -6.10 -0.43
C PRO A 108 6.73 -6.69 -1.15
N LYS A 109 7.83 -6.87 -0.43
CA LYS A 109 9.00 -7.57 -0.95
C LYS A 109 8.61 -9.04 -1.12
N LYS A 110 8.66 -9.55 -2.36
CA LYS A 110 8.39 -10.97 -2.61
C LYS A 110 9.34 -11.79 -1.72
N LYS A 111 8.78 -12.61 -0.81
CA LYS A 111 9.55 -13.67 -0.16
C LYS A 111 10.11 -14.54 -1.29
N LYS A 112 11.44 -14.58 -1.41
CA LYS A 112 12.14 -15.54 -2.27
C LYS A 112 11.82 -16.95 -1.79
#